data_AF-A0A426ZR69-F1
#
_entry.id   AF-A0A426ZR69-F1
#
_cell.length_a   1.000
_cell.length_b   1.000
_cell.length_c   1.000
_cell.angle_alpha   90.00
_cell.angle_beta   90.00
_cell.angle_gamma   90.00
#
_symmetry.space_group_name_H-M   'P 1'
#
loop_
_entity.id
_entity.type
_entity.pdbx_description
1 polymer ?
#
loop_
_entity_poly.entity_id
_entity_poly.type
_entity_poly.pdbx_seq_one_letter_code
_entity_poly.pdbx_strand_id
1 'polypeptide(L)'
;MNQAILEGLKKRISDTTASWVEELPSILWASRTTPKTPTGESPYSLAFRTEVVLPPEVVFLTLRVQTHGEEASNQQLCENLDLLEEKRADTHLRTLAYRRAITKLYNCRVRPRHVKTGDLVLRKVEVSDPTRSCGKLAPNWEGPYRVIKIVRDETYTLATMEGRVLLRTWHISNLRKFYA
;
A
#
# COMPACT_ATOMS: atom_id res chain seq x y z
N MET A 1 -1.11 -3.62 1.44
CA MET A 1 -1.58 -5.01 1.64
C MET A 1 -0.45 -6.02 1.41
N ASN A 2 0.26 -5.94 0.27
CA ASN A 2 1.37 -6.85 -0.06
C ASN A 2 2.49 -6.87 0.99
N GLN A 3 2.81 -5.73 1.60
CA GLN A 3 3.85 -5.65 2.63
C GLN A 3 3.52 -6.49 3.88
N ALA A 4 2.26 -6.51 4.34
CA ALA A 4 1.88 -7.31 5.51
C ALA A 4 1.96 -8.82 5.24
N ILE A 5 1.61 -9.25 4.02
CA ILE A 5 1.74 -10.64 3.58
C ILE A 5 3.22 -11.02 3.50
N LEU A 6 4.04 -10.15 2.91
CA LEU A 6 5.47 -10.37 2.74
C LEU A 6 6.21 -10.41 4.09
N GLU A 7 5.85 -9.55 5.04
CA GLU A 7 6.39 -9.60 6.40
C GLU A 7 5.94 -10.85 7.17
N GLY A 8 4.68 -11.29 7.00
CA GLY A 8 4.20 -12.55 7.57
C GLY A 8 4.96 -13.77 7.03
N LEU A 9 5.19 -13.80 5.71
CA LEU A 9 5.96 -14.85 5.05
C LEU A 9 7.41 -14.87 5.52
N LYS A 10 8.07 -13.70 5.56
CA LYS A 10 9.45 -13.59 6.04
C LYS A 10 9.63 -14.20 7.43
N LYS A 11 8.73 -13.87 8.37
CA LYS A 11 8.81 -14.35 9.75
C LYS A 11 8.61 -15.87 9.89
N ARG A 12 7.74 -16.46 9.07
CA ARG A 12 7.41 -17.90 9.20
C ARG A 12 8.36 -18.80 8.42
N ILE A 13 8.88 -18.31 7.30
CA ILE A 13 9.84 -19.03 6.47
C ILE A 13 11.27 -18.88 7.01
N SER A 14 11.58 -17.79 7.75
CA SER A 14 12.87 -17.70 8.46
C SER A 14 12.98 -18.72 9.59
N ASP A 15 11.84 -19.07 10.20
CA ASP A 15 11.79 -19.87 11.42
C ASP A 15 11.52 -21.35 11.13
N THR A 16 11.14 -21.71 9.89
CA THR A 16 10.78 -23.08 9.51
C THR A 16 11.15 -23.34 8.04
N THR A 17 11.69 -24.53 7.74
CA THR A 17 11.93 -25.01 6.36
C THR A 17 10.63 -25.36 5.61
N ALA A 18 9.51 -24.73 6.00
CA ALA A 18 8.20 -24.96 5.41
C ALA A 18 8.08 -24.21 4.08
N SER A 19 7.39 -24.81 3.11
CA SER A 19 7.11 -24.16 1.84
C SER A 19 6.20 -22.96 2.06
N TRP A 20 6.48 -21.82 1.41
CA TRP A 20 5.65 -20.61 1.50
C TRP A 20 4.17 -20.86 1.15
N VAL A 21 3.90 -21.90 0.35
CA VAL A 21 2.55 -22.32 -0.05
C VAL A 21 1.74 -22.83 1.14
N GLU A 22 2.37 -23.53 2.08
CA GLU A 22 1.72 -24.12 3.25
C GLU A 22 1.38 -23.07 4.31
N GLU A 23 2.22 -22.04 4.46
CA GLU A 23 2.01 -20.96 5.44
C GLU A 23 1.10 -19.83 4.93
N LEU A 24 0.89 -19.74 3.61
CA LEU A 24 0.11 -18.68 3.00
C LEU A 24 -1.34 -18.62 3.52
N PRO A 25 -2.11 -19.73 3.63
CA PRO A 25 -3.46 -19.70 4.20
C PRO A 25 -3.50 -19.15 5.62
N SER A 26 -2.54 -19.55 6.47
CA SER A 26 -2.41 -19.10 7.85
C SER A 26 -2.14 -17.60 7.96
N ILE A 27 -1.25 -17.07 7.10
CA ILE A 27 -0.93 -15.64 7.03
C ILE A 27 -2.12 -14.82 6.54
N LEU A 28 -2.83 -15.33 5.53
CA LEU A 28 -4.04 -14.68 5.02
C LEU A 28 -5.15 -14.68 6.08
N TRP A 29 -5.31 -15.77 6.82
CA TRP A 29 -6.24 -15.86 7.95
C TRP A 29 -5.93 -14.81 9.00
N ALA A 30 -4.70 -14.78 9.52
CA ALA A 30 -4.25 -13.80 10.49
C ALA A 30 -4.46 -12.36 9.99
N SER A 31 -4.17 -12.09 8.70
CA SER A 31 -4.35 -10.75 8.13
C SER A 31 -5.82 -10.31 8.09
N ARG A 32 -6.76 -11.25 7.93
CA ARG A 32 -8.21 -11.00 7.89
C ARG A 32 -8.82 -10.86 9.29
N THR A 33 -8.33 -11.60 10.27
CA THR A 33 -8.87 -11.62 11.63
C THR A 33 -8.22 -10.61 12.57
N THR A 34 -7.01 -10.13 12.27
CA THR A 34 -6.32 -9.16 13.13
C THR A 34 -6.82 -7.73 12.88
N PRO A 35 -7.17 -6.97 13.94
CA PRO A 35 -7.52 -5.56 13.81
C PRO A 35 -6.36 -4.74 13.25
N LYS A 36 -6.66 -3.83 12.31
CA LYS A 36 -5.62 -2.98 11.70
C LYS A 36 -5.46 -1.71 12.51
N THR A 37 -4.23 -1.34 12.84
CA THR A 37 -3.92 -0.08 13.56
C THR A 37 -4.59 1.19 13.00
N PRO A 38 -4.70 1.43 11.67
CA PRO A 38 -5.41 2.62 11.16
C PRO A 38 -6.93 2.58 11.33
N THR A 39 -7.51 1.38 11.47
CA THR A 39 -8.95 1.15 11.40
C THR A 39 -9.52 0.79 12.77
N GLY A 40 -8.72 0.21 13.66
CA GLY A 40 -9.14 -0.36 14.95
C GLY A 40 -9.90 -1.69 14.81
N GLU A 41 -10.48 -1.94 13.64
CA GLU A 41 -11.28 -3.11 13.32
C GLU A 41 -10.53 -4.12 12.44
N SER A 42 -11.00 -5.38 12.46
CA SER A 42 -10.51 -6.43 11.57
C SER A 42 -11.19 -6.34 10.19
N PRO A 43 -10.50 -6.70 9.09
CA PRO A 43 -11.15 -6.80 7.79
C PRO A 43 -12.35 -7.76 7.77
N TYR A 44 -12.31 -8.84 8.56
CA TYR A 44 -13.42 -9.79 8.66
C TYR A 44 -14.64 -9.16 9.35
N SER A 45 -14.46 -8.47 10.49
CA SER A 45 -15.58 -7.83 11.19
C SER A 45 -16.29 -6.79 10.31
N LEU A 46 -15.53 -6.06 9.47
CA LEU A 46 -16.10 -5.11 8.51
C LEU A 46 -16.86 -5.75 7.34
N ALA A 47 -16.48 -6.97 6.94
CA ALA A 47 -17.09 -7.69 5.82
C ALA A 47 -18.30 -8.54 6.26
N PHE A 48 -18.12 -9.32 7.31
CA PHE A 48 -19.07 -10.36 7.77
C PHE A 48 -19.85 -9.96 9.02
N ARG A 49 -19.62 -8.75 9.56
CA ARG A 49 -20.49 -8.11 10.57
C ARG A 49 -20.42 -8.71 11.97
N THR A 50 -19.66 -9.78 12.13
CA THR A 50 -19.42 -10.45 13.41
C THR A 50 -17.91 -10.66 13.59
N GLU A 51 -17.48 -10.69 14.85
CA GLU A 51 -16.13 -11.12 15.17
C GLU A 51 -16.01 -12.61 14.88
N VAL A 52 -14.90 -13.00 14.24
CA VAL A 52 -14.63 -14.40 13.89
C VAL A 52 -14.59 -15.24 15.15
N VAL A 53 -15.37 -16.33 15.17
CA VAL A 53 -15.13 -17.42 16.11
C VAL A 53 -13.83 -18.10 15.69
N LEU A 54 -12.81 -17.98 16.51
CA LEU A 54 -11.49 -18.52 16.17
C LEU A 54 -11.52 -20.05 16.27
N PRO A 55 -10.76 -20.79 15.43
CA PRO A 55 -10.71 -22.25 15.51
C PRO A 55 -10.44 -22.82 16.92
N PRO A 56 -9.55 -22.23 17.75
CA PRO A 56 -9.38 -22.66 19.13
C PRO A 56 -10.64 -22.51 19.99
N GLU A 57 -11.51 -21.54 19.74
CA GLU A 57 -12.75 -21.32 20.50
C GLU A 57 -13.83 -22.38 20.20
N VAL A 58 -13.70 -23.09 19.08
CA VAL A 58 -14.55 -24.25 18.75
C VAL A 58 -14.04 -25.50 19.45
N VAL A 59 -12.71 -25.65 19.56
CA VAL A 59 -12.07 -26.77 20.27
C VAL A 59 -12.22 -26.60 21.79
N PHE A 60 -12.05 -25.38 22.28
CA PHE A 60 -12.29 -25.00 23.67
C PHE A 60 -13.61 -24.27 23.72
N LEU A 61 -14.68 -24.95 24.14
CA LEU A 61 -16.04 -24.40 24.26
C LEU A 61 -16.06 -23.11 25.07
N THR A 62 -15.88 -21.97 24.41
CA THR A 62 -16.00 -20.65 25.05
C THR A 62 -17.46 -20.36 25.36
N LEU A 63 -17.71 -19.42 26.27
CA LEU A 63 -19.07 -19.01 26.65
C LEU A 63 -19.90 -18.65 25.41
N ARG A 64 -19.28 -17.99 24.41
CA ARG A 64 -19.91 -17.64 23.13
C ARG A 64 -20.43 -18.84 22.34
N VAL A 65 -19.72 -19.97 22.38
CA VAL A 65 -20.11 -21.21 21.72
C VAL A 65 -21.14 -21.98 22.56
N GLN A 66 -21.00 -21.97 23.89
CA GLN A 66 -21.91 -22.66 24.80
C GLN A 66 -23.32 -22.05 24.85
N THR A 67 -23.43 -20.72 24.74
CA THR A 67 -24.72 -20.01 24.79
C THR A 67 -25.30 -19.71 23.41
N HIS A 68 -24.79 -20.37 22.36
CA HIS A 68 -25.23 -20.10 20.99
C HIS A 68 -26.66 -20.61 20.75
N GLY A 69 -27.63 -19.69 20.69
CA GLY A 69 -28.98 -19.95 20.19
C GLY A 69 -29.13 -19.44 18.76
N GLU A 70 -29.64 -20.27 17.84
CA GLU A 70 -29.76 -19.92 16.42
C GLU A 70 -30.69 -18.71 16.18
N GLU A 71 -31.83 -18.64 16.86
CA GLU A 71 -32.77 -17.51 16.77
C GLU A 71 -32.19 -16.22 17.37
N ALA A 72 -31.54 -16.30 18.53
CA ALA A 72 -30.88 -15.15 19.16
C ALA A 72 -29.70 -14.64 18.31
N SER A 73 -28.93 -15.54 17.70
CA SER A 73 -27.83 -15.21 16.80
C SER A 73 -28.33 -14.50 15.54
N ASN A 74 -29.44 -14.95 14.96
CA ASN A 74 -30.06 -14.30 13.81
C ASN A 74 -30.62 -12.90 14.14
N GLN A 75 -31.26 -12.71 15.29
CA GLN A 75 -31.71 -11.39 15.74
C GLN A 75 -30.53 -10.44 15.97
N GLN A 76 -29.47 -10.93 16.64
CA GLN A 76 -28.26 -10.16 16.89
C GLN A 76 -27.52 -9.83 15.59
N LEU A 77 -27.57 -10.71 14.58
CA LEU A 77 -27.04 -10.43 13.25
C LEU A 77 -27.81 -9.28 12.58
N CYS A 78 -29.14 -9.24 12.70
CA CYS A 78 -29.97 -8.15 12.18
C CYS A 78 -29.63 -6.81 12.86
N GLU A 79 -29.54 -6.77 14.19
CA GLU A 79 -29.14 -5.54 14.92
C GLU A 79 -27.74 -5.06 14.53
N ASN A 80 -26.82 -5.99 14.30
CA ASN A 80 -25.49 -5.67 13.80
C ASN A 80 -25.50 -5.07 12.39
N LEU A 81 -26.56 -5.26 11.58
CA LEU A 81 -26.68 -4.64 10.26
C LEU A 81 -26.81 -3.13 10.36
N ASP A 82 -27.66 -2.65 11.26
CA ASP A 82 -27.95 -1.23 11.41
C ASP A 82 -26.73 -0.48 11.96
N LEU A 83 -26.03 -1.09 12.91
CA LEU A 83 -24.79 -0.55 13.50
C LEU A 83 -23.58 -0.61 12.54
N LEU A 84 -23.67 -1.40 11.47
CA LEU A 84 -22.53 -1.62 10.57
C LEU A 84 -22.23 -0.40 9.71
N GLU A 85 -23.25 0.28 9.19
CA GLU A 85 -23.04 1.47 8.36
C GLU A 85 -22.33 2.55 9.16
N GLU A 86 -22.73 2.75 10.42
CA GLU A 86 -22.07 3.64 11.37
C GLU A 86 -20.61 3.23 11.59
N LYS A 87 -20.35 1.95 11.91
CA LYS A 87 -18.97 1.45 12.08
C LYS A 87 -18.13 1.62 10.81
N ARG A 88 -18.69 1.41 9.63
CA ARG A 88 -17.99 1.62 8.35
C ARG A 88 -17.68 3.09 8.11
N ALA A 89 -18.61 3.99 8.41
CA ALA A 89 -18.40 5.42 8.31
C ALA A 89 -17.29 5.90 9.27
N ASP A 90 -17.34 5.46 10.52
CA ASP A 90 -16.34 5.79 11.54
C ASP A 90 -14.95 5.28 11.19
N THR A 91 -14.85 4.01 10.78
CA THR A 91 -13.59 3.42 10.36
C THR A 91 -13.03 4.09 9.09
N HIS A 92 -13.91 4.52 8.18
CA HIS A 92 -13.52 5.31 7.02
C HIS A 92 -12.93 6.67 7.45
N LEU A 93 -13.59 7.39 8.35
CA LEU A 93 -13.11 8.67 8.88
C LEU A 93 -11.76 8.53 9.59
N ARG A 94 -11.60 7.51 10.45
CA ARG A 94 -10.33 7.20 11.12
C ARG A 94 -9.22 6.91 10.11
N THR A 95 -9.51 6.10 9.09
CA THR A 95 -8.55 5.76 8.04
C THR A 95 -8.13 7.01 7.24
N LEU A 96 -9.08 7.90 6.92
CA LEU A 96 -8.79 9.17 6.25
C LEU A 96 -7.93 10.08 7.13
N ALA A 97 -8.26 10.22 8.40
CA ALA A 97 -7.49 11.03 9.36
C ALA A 97 -6.06 10.51 9.50
N TYR A 98 -5.90 9.19 9.66
CA TYR A 98 -4.61 8.53 9.73
C TYR A 98 -3.77 8.74 8.46
N ARG A 99 -4.38 8.55 7.28
CA ARG A 99 -3.71 8.83 5.99
C ARG A 99 -3.26 10.28 5.91
N ARG A 100 -4.11 11.25 6.25
CA ARG A 100 -3.76 12.67 6.25
C ARG A 100 -2.58 12.96 7.19
N ALA A 101 -2.56 12.37 8.38
CA ALA A 101 -1.45 12.55 9.33
C ALA A 101 -0.13 12.00 8.78
N ILE A 102 -0.14 10.79 8.20
CA ILE A 102 1.03 10.22 7.53
C ILE A 102 1.49 11.09 6.36
N THR A 103 0.57 11.54 5.50
CA THR A 103 0.90 12.39 4.36
C THR A 103 1.54 13.69 4.82
N LYS A 104 1.05 14.32 5.90
CA LYS A 104 1.68 15.49 6.50
C LYS A 104 3.11 15.19 6.96
N LEU A 105 3.29 14.12 7.74
CA LEU A 105 4.61 13.74 8.25
C LEU A 105 5.60 13.45 7.11
N TYR A 106 5.14 12.78 6.06
CA TYR A 106 5.92 12.50 4.86
C TYR A 106 6.28 13.79 4.12
N ASN A 107 5.29 14.63 3.82
CA ASN A 107 5.50 15.88 3.08
C ASN A 107 6.42 16.85 3.82
N CYS A 108 6.38 16.90 5.16
CA CYS A 108 7.32 17.70 5.95
C CYS A 108 8.78 17.24 5.79
N ARG A 109 9.03 15.97 5.46
CA ARG A 109 10.38 15.42 5.26
C ARG A 109 10.84 15.52 3.80
N VAL A 110 9.91 15.65 2.85
CA VAL A 110 10.23 15.76 1.42
C VAL A 110 10.63 17.19 1.10
N ARG A 111 11.84 17.38 0.60
CA ARG A 111 12.26 18.67 0.04
C ARG A 111 11.63 18.84 -1.35
N PRO A 112 10.77 19.86 -1.58
CA PRO A 112 10.13 20.06 -2.87
C PRO A 112 11.21 20.40 -3.92
N ARG A 113 11.29 19.57 -4.96
CA ARG A 113 12.16 19.81 -6.10
C ARG A 113 11.37 20.65 -7.09
N HIS A 114 11.84 21.84 -7.41
CA HIS A 114 11.17 22.70 -8.38
C HIS A 114 11.93 22.60 -9.70
N VAL A 115 11.26 22.05 -10.72
CA VAL A 115 11.79 21.98 -12.08
C VAL A 115 10.89 22.85 -12.95
N LYS A 116 11.47 23.84 -13.60
CA LYS A 116 10.77 24.75 -14.50
C LYS A 116 10.91 24.28 -15.93
N THR A 117 9.97 24.70 -16.77
CA THR A 117 10.10 24.54 -18.23
C THR A 117 11.41 25.16 -18.70
N GLY A 118 12.16 24.43 -19.51
CA GLY A 118 13.49 24.83 -19.99
C GLY A 118 14.66 24.34 -19.13
N ASP A 119 14.43 23.87 -17.89
CA ASP A 119 15.50 23.29 -17.07
C ASP A 119 16.05 21.99 -17.71
N LEU A 120 17.36 21.78 -17.53
CA LEU A 120 18.02 20.53 -17.88
C LEU A 120 17.88 19.52 -16.73
N VAL A 121 17.52 18.29 -17.07
CA VAL A 121 17.32 17.20 -16.11
C VAL A 121 17.94 15.91 -16.61
N LEU A 122 18.53 15.15 -15.69
CA LEU A 122 18.92 13.77 -15.91
C LEU A 122 17.75 12.85 -15.63
N ARG A 123 17.66 11.77 -16.41
CA ARG A 123 16.60 10.76 -16.31
C ARG A 123 17.13 9.49 -15.65
N LYS A 124 16.34 8.83 -14.81
CA LYS A 124 16.72 7.53 -14.21
C LYS A 124 16.66 6.40 -15.26
N VAL A 125 17.75 5.64 -15.41
CA VAL A 125 17.89 4.59 -16.44
C VAL A 125 16.97 3.39 -16.16
N GLU A 126 16.87 2.94 -14.91
CA GLU A 126 16.02 1.81 -14.50
C GLU A 126 14.56 1.94 -14.95
N VAL A 127 14.02 3.16 -14.94
CA VAL A 127 12.63 3.43 -15.30
C VAL A 127 12.46 3.48 -16.81
N SER A 128 13.54 3.80 -17.54
CA SER A 128 13.56 3.99 -18.98
C SER A 128 13.69 2.68 -19.74
N ASP A 129 14.58 1.81 -19.29
CA ASP A 129 14.79 0.49 -19.87
C ASP A 129 15.06 -0.52 -18.75
N PRO A 130 14.00 -1.14 -18.19
CA PRO A 130 14.13 -2.12 -17.12
C PRO A 130 14.79 -3.43 -17.58
N THR A 131 14.85 -3.67 -18.89
CA THR A 131 15.50 -4.82 -19.53
C THR A 131 17.00 -4.62 -19.72
N ARG A 132 17.48 -3.37 -19.68
CA ARG A 132 18.91 -3.07 -19.74
C ARG A 132 19.56 -3.53 -18.45
N SER A 133 20.28 -4.64 -18.51
CA SER A 133 21.21 -5.05 -17.46
C SER A 133 22.40 -4.08 -17.46
N CYS A 134 22.17 -2.86 -17.00
CA CYS A 134 23.22 -1.92 -16.64
C CYS A 134 23.99 -2.57 -15.50
N GLY A 135 25.16 -3.15 -15.79
CA GLY A 135 26.02 -3.77 -14.79
C GLY A 135 26.26 -2.81 -13.62
N LYS A 136 26.67 -3.33 -12.46
CA LYS A 136 26.80 -2.59 -11.18
C LYS A 136 27.61 -1.27 -11.24
N LEU A 137 28.33 -1.02 -12.35
CA LEU A 137 29.17 0.14 -12.62
C LEU A 137 28.62 1.11 -13.69
N ALA A 138 27.49 0.80 -14.32
CA ALA A 138 26.88 1.69 -15.31
C ALA A 138 26.22 2.90 -14.63
N PRO A 139 26.22 4.08 -15.27
CA PRO A 139 25.59 5.27 -14.71
C PRO A 139 24.08 5.09 -14.58
N ASN A 140 23.54 5.31 -13.37
CA ASN A 140 22.11 5.18 -13.08
C ASN A 140 21.25 6.32 -13.65
N TRP A 141 21.90 7.38 -14.13
CA TRP A 141 21.30 8.60 -14.68
C TRP A 141 21.77 8.80 -16.12
N GLU A 142 20.84 9.10 -17.01
CA GLU A 142 21.09 9.26 -18.44
C GLU A 142 20.76 10.68 -18.89
N GLY A 143 21.69 11.22 -19.69
CA GLY A 143 21.57 12.41 -20.54
C GLY A 143 21.24 13.71 -19.83
N PRO A 144 21.58 14.87 -20.37
CA PRO A 144 20.80 16.08 -20.13
C PRO A 144 19.58 16.11 -21.09
N TYR A 145 18.39 16.13 -20.52
CA TYR A 145 17.12 16.33 -21.24
C TYR A 145 16.53 17.68 -20.87
N ARG A 146 15.80 18.32 -21.80
CA ARG A 146 15.11 19.59 -21.53
C ARG A 146 13.65 19.36 -21.18
N VAL A 147 13.17 20.02 -20.12
CA VAL A 147 11.73 19.99 -19.77
C VAL A 147 10.95 20.90 -20.71
N ILE A 148 9.95 20.35 -21.41
CA ILE A 148 9.13 21.12 -22.38
C ILE A 148 7.79 21.54 -21.78
N LYS A 149 7.15 20.65 -21.02
CA LYS A 149 5.80 20.87 -20.50
C LYS A 149 5.61 20.15 -19.17
N ILE A 150 4.82 20.79 -18.32
CA ILE A 150 4.29 20.24 -17.07
C ILE A 150 2.89 19.72 -17.39
N VAL A 151 2.65 18.42 -17.21
CA VAL A 151 1.36 17.79 -17.54
C VAL A 151 0.42 17.81 -16.34
N ARG A 152 0.94 17.44 -15.17
CA ARG A 152 0.30 17.54 -13.85
C ARG A 152 1.38 17.89 -12.83
N ASP A 153 0.98 18.29 -11.63
CA ASP A 153 1.91 18.50 -10.52
C ASP A 153 2.88 17.31 -10.44
N GLU A 154 4.18 17.60 -10.51
CA GLU A 154 5.28 16.63 -10.46
C GLU A 154 5.48 15.71 -11.68
N THR A 155 4.73 15.88 -12.78
CA THR A 155 4.91 15.10 -14.02
C THR A 155 5.25 15.97 -15.23
N TYR A 156 6.30 15.58 -15.96
CA TYR A 156 6.93 16.39 -17.00
C TYR A 156 7.09 15.61 -18.31
N THR A 157 6.99 16.31 -19.44
CA THR A 157 7.46 15.82 -20.75
C THR A 157 8.84 16.36 -21.05
N LEU A 158 9.72 15.48 -21.53
CA LEU A 158 11.11 15.77 -21.79
C LEU A 158 11.38 15.79 -23.30
N ALA A 159 12.32 16.59 -23.75
CA ALA A 159 12.94 16.48 -25.07
C ALA A 159 14.43 16.14 -24.95
N THR A 160 14.93 15.42 -25.94
CA THR A 160 16.38 15.34 -26.20
C THR A 160 16.92 16.71 -26.58
N MET A 161 18.24 16.90 -26.47
CA MET A 161 18.89 18.14 -26.91
C MET A 161 18.70 18.42 -28.41
N GLU A 162 18.43 17.38 -29.20
CA GLU A 162 18.10 17.45 -30.62
C GLU A 162 16.64 17.87 -30.90
N GLY A 163 15.85 18.15 -29.86
CA GLY A 163 14.46 18.61 -29.98
C GLY A 163 13.42 17.51 -30.17
N ARG A 164 13.78 16.22 -30.09
CA ARG A 164 12.79 15.13 -30.14
C ARG A 164 12.07 15.01 -28.80
N VAL A 165 10.75 15.12 -28.82
CA VAL A 165 9.90 14.95 -27.64
C VAL A 165 9.80 13.47 -27.28
N LEU A 166 10.05 13.14 -26.02
CA LEU A 166 9.79 11.80 -25.50
C LEU A 166 8.29 11.61 -25.30
N LEU A 167 7.75 10.54 -25.88
CA LEU A 167 6.33 10.18 -25.79
C LEU A 167 5.87 9.87 -24.36
N ARG A 168 6.81 9.50 -23.48
CA ARG A 168 6.53 9.13 -22.08
C ARG A 168 6.64 10.33 -21.15
N THR A 169 5.68 10.46 -20.24
CA THR A 169 5.71 11.42 -19.13
C THR A 169 6.53 10.90 -17.95
N TRP A 170 7.26 11.79 -17.28
CA TRP A 170 8.22 11.48 -16.23
C TRP A 170 7.84 12.13 -14.91
N HIS A 171 7.77 11.34 -13.84
CA HIS A 171 7.58 11.85 -12.48
C HIS A 171 8.87 12.46 -11.93
N ILE A 172 8.77 13.50 -11.11
CA ILE A 172 9.92 14.24 -10.56
C ILE A 172 10.89 13.38 -9.75
N SER A 173 10.38 12.30 -9.13
CA SER A 173 11.21 11.33 -8.40
C SER A 173 12.23 10.63 -9.29
N ASN A 174 11.94 10.51 -10.58
CA ASN A 174 12.79 9.86 -11.58
C ASN A 174 13.64 10.87 -12.37
N LEU A 175 13.61 12.13 -11.96
CA LEU A 175 14.37 13.23 -12.57
C LEU A 175 15.32 13.86 -11.56
N ARG A 176 16.48 14.27 -12.05
CA ARG A 176 17.45 15.04 -11.27
C ARG A 176 17.82 16.30 -12.03
N LYS A 177 17.67 17.46 -11.40
CA LYS A 177 18.08 18.73 -12.03
C LYS A 177 19.58 18.70 -12.32
N PHE A 178 19.94 19.01 -13.56
CA PHE A 178 21.31 19.14 -14.03
C PHE A 178 21.66 20.62 -14.04
N TYR A 179 22.74 20.98 -13.35
CA TYR A 179 23.31 22.32 -13.38
C TYR A 179 24.56 22.21 -14.24
N ALA A 180 24.56 22.92 -15.36
CA ALA A 180 25.73 23.06 -16.24
C ALA A 180 26.69 24.10 -15.68
#